data_AF-A0AAW6T099-F1
#
_entry.id   AF-A0AAW6T099-F1
#
_cell.length_a   1.000
_cell.length_b   1.000
_cell.length_c   1.000
_cell.angle_alpha   90.00
_cell.angle_beta   90.00
_cell.angle_gamma   90.00
#
_symmetry.space_group_name_H-M   'P 1'
#
loop_
_entity.id
_entity.type
_entity.pdbx_description
1 polymer ?
#
loop_
_entity_poly.entity_id
_entity_poly.type
_entity_poly.pdbx_seq_one_letter_code
_entity_poly.pdbx_strand_id
1 'polypeptide(L)'
;MMDNIELLNLVPKFLDFYHRANDSEISENQRWRLWEENYNFAAVPPGDEGRKIARDLFQRAWEKYHQHIDYLNRWEPSKKDIEATLKRIKYLLGYDKVIDLVVIYFVGFFENNAFVAPYDENRLALCLPV
;
A
#
# COMPACT_ATOMS: atom_id res chain seq x y z
N MET A 1 25.12 13.74 7.90
CA MET A 1 24.78 12.32 7.67
C MET A 1 23.48 12.27 6.90
N MET A 2 23.33 11.32 5.97
CA MET A 2 22.16 11.21 5.10
C MET A 2 21.16 10.20 5.70
N ASP A 3 19.87 10.46 5.59
CA ASP A 3 18.82 9.55 6.07
C ASP A 3 18.79 8.27 5.22
N ASN A 4 18.46 7.14 5.83
CA ASN A 4 18.37 5.85 5.14
C ASN A 4 16.90 5.58 4.80
N ILE A 5 16.52 5.81 3.54
CA ILE A 5 15.14 5.62 3.07
C ILE A 5 15.07 4.39 2.16
N GLU A 6 14.29 3.41 2.61
CA GLU A 6 13.89 2.22 1.87
C GLU A 6 12.46 2.40 1.35
N LEU A 7 12.25 2.11 0.06
CA LEU A 7 10.94 2.19 -0.58
C LEU A 7 10.53 0.82 -1.10
N LEU A 8 9.38 0.34 -0.65
CA LEU A 8 8.74 -0.87 -1.17
C LEU A 8 7.50 -0.48 -1.96
N ASN A 9 7.47 -0.86 -3.23
CA ASN A 9 6.33 -0.61 -4.11
C ASN A 9 5.52 -1.89 -4.29
N LEU A 10 4.30 -1.94 -3.73
CA LEU A 10 3.37 -3.07 -3.91
C LEU A 10 2.40 -2.87 -5.08
N VAL A 11 2.45 -1.73 -5.80
CA VAL A 11 1.58 -1.47 -6.96
C VAL A 11 1.77 -2.53 -8.06
N PRO A 12 2.99 -2.95 -8.45
CA PRO A 12 3.15 -4.03 -9.44
C PRO A 12 2.51 -5.35 -9.01
N LYS A 13 2.61 -5.69 -7.72
CA LYS A 13 1.97 -6.89 -7.15
C LYS A 13 0.44 -6.78 -7.21
N PHE A 14 -0.11 -5.61 -6.92
CA PHE A 14 -1.54 -5.35 -7.08
C PHE A 14 -1.97 -5.46 -8.55
N LEU A 15 -1.22 -4.89 -9.48
CA LEU A 15 -1.55 -4.91 -10.91
C LEU A 15 -1.57 -6.35 -11.46
N ASP A 16 -0.59 -7.19 -11.10
CA ASP A 16 -0.58 -8.61 -11.47
C ASP A 16 -1.84 -9.34 -10.94
N PHE A 17 -2.18 -9.13 -9.67
CA PHE A 17 -3.44 -9.62 -9.10
C PHE A 17 -4.65 -9.13 -9.92
N TYR A 18 -4.75 -7.84 -10.18
CA TYR A 18 -5.90 -7.22 -10.81
C TYR A 18 -6.08 -7.72 -12.25
N HIS A 19 -5.00 -7.86 -13.01
CA HIS A 19 -5.05 -8.42 -14.36
C HIS A 19 -5.57 -9.86 -14.36
N ARG A 20 -5.10 -10.70 -13.43
CA ARG A 20 -5.60 -12.07 -13.28
C ARG A 20 -7.06 -12.11 -12.91
N ALA A 21 -7.50 -11.24 -12.00
CA ALA A 21 -8.87 -11.22 -11.47
C ALA A 21 -9.92 -10.63 -12.43
N ASN A 22 -9.50 -10.02 -13.55
CA ASN A 22 -10.38 -9.46 -14.58
C ASN A 22 -10.68 -10.39 -15.76
N ASP A 23 -10.31 -11.66 -15.68
CA ASP A 23 -10.82 -12.65 -16.63
C ASP A 23 -12.35 -12.77 -16.50
N SER A 24 -13.04 -12.83 -17.65
CA SER A 24 -14.49 -12.94 -17.75
C SER A 24 -15.07 -14.19 -17.07
N GLU A 25 -14.27 -15.23 -16.87
CA GLU A 25 -14.70 -16.47 -16.21
C GLU A 25 -14.61 -16.41 -14.67
N ILE A 26 -14.05 -15.34 -14.11
CA ILE A 26 -13.79 -15.22 -12.67
C ILE A 26 -14.97 -14.56 -11.96
N SER A 27 -15.61 -15.33 -11.08
CA SER A 27 -16.62 -14.86 -10.13
C SER A 27 -16.01 -13.98 -9.04
N GLU A 28 -16.85 -13.16 -8.39
CA GLU A 28 -16.45 -12.29 -7.28
C GLU A 28 -15.73 -13.04 -6.14
N ASN A 29 -16.22 -14.24 -5.78
CA ASN A 29 -15.58 -15.07 -4.76
C ASN A 29 -14.19 -15.55 -5.18
N GLN A 30 -13.98 -15.84 -6.46
CA GLN A 30 -12.66 -16.19 -6.98
C GLN A 30 -11.73 -14.96 -7.00
N ARG A 31 -12.25 -13.76 -7.32
CA ARG A 31 -11.46 -12.51 -7.22
C ARG A 31 -10.96 -12.25 -5.82
N TRP A 32 -11.83 -12.44 -4.81
CA TRP A 32 -11.45 -12.32 -3.41
C TRP A 32 -10.33 -13.31 -3.04
N ARG A 33 -10.45 -14.59 -3.44
CA ARG A 33 -9.37 -15.58 -3.20
C ARG A 33 -8.07 -15.19 -3.89
N LEU A 34 -8.13 -14.72 -5.13
CA LEU A 34 -6.96 -14.24 -5.85
C LEU A 34 -6.31 -13.05 -5.14
N TRP A 35 -7.11 -12.15 -4.56
CA TRP A 35 -6.60 -11.05 -3.77
C TRP A 35 -5.87 -11.55 -2.51
N GLU A 36 -6.45 -12.51 -1.78
CA GLU A 36 -5.83 -13.12 -0.59
C GLU A 36 -4.54 -13.89 -0.91
N GLU A 37 -4.47 -14.54 -2.06
CA GLU A 37 -3.31 -15.34 -2.46
C GLU A 37 -2.18 -14.48 -3.05
N ASN A 38 -2.54 -13.49 -3.87
CA ASN A 38 -1.58 -12.79 -4.73
C ASN A 38 -1.26 -11.36 -4.27
N TYR A 39 -2.03 -10.78 -3.34
CA TYR A 39 -1.79 -9.41 -2.86
C TYR A 39 -1.84 -9.29 -1.33
N ASN A 40 -3.02 -9.46 -0.74
CA ASN A 40 -3.31 -9.53 0.71
C ASN A 40 -2.68 -8.42 1.55
N PHE A 41 -2.86 -7.17 1.14
CA PHE A 41 -2.34 -6.01 1.86
C PHE A 41 -3.42 -4.94 2.02
N ALA A 42 -3.83 -4.67 3.25
CA ALA A 42 -4.85 -3.68 3.58
C ALA A 42 -4.70 -3.13 4.99
N ALA A 43 -5.19 -1.90 5.19
CA ALA A 43 -5.26 -1.24 6.48
C ALA A 43 -6.46 -1.75 7.31
N VAL A 44 -6.40 -3.02 7.73
CA VAL A 44 -7.42 -3.66 8.58
C VAL A 44 -6.79 -4.34 9.79
N PRO A 45 -7.52 -4.53 10.90
CA PRO A 45 -7.03 -5.31 12.03
C PRO A 45 -6.62 -6.74 11.62
N PRO A 46 -5.72 -7.41 12.34
CA PRO A 46 -5.45 -8.82 12.11
C PRO A 46 -6.62 -9.72 12.55
N GLY A 47 -6.71 -10.93 11.99
CA GLY A 47 -7.69 -11.95 12.39
C GLY A 47 -8.98 -11.96 11.56
N ASP A 48 -9.96 -12.75 12.01
CA ASP A 48 -11.19 -13.00 11.27
C ASP A 48 -12.06 -11.76 11.06
N GLU A 49 -12.14 -10.88 12.05
CA GLU A 49 -12.90 -9.63 11.94
C GLU A 49 -12.28 -8.70 10.88
N GLY A 50 -10.96 -8.58 10.88
CA GLY A 50 -10.25 -7.82 9.85
C GLY A 50 -10.44 -8.39 8.45
N ARG A 51 -10.44 -9.72 8.31
CA ARG A 51 -10.73 -10.38 7.03
C ARG A 51 -12.12 -10.06 6.50
N LYS A 52 -13.15 -10.06 7.37
CA LYS A 52 -14.51 -9.67 6.99
C LYS A 52 -14.56 -8.22 6.51
N ILE A 53 -13.95 -7.30 7.27
CA ILE A 53 -13.86 -5.88 6.90
C ILE A 53 -13.15 -5.70 5.55
N ALA A 54 -12.02 -6.39 5.34
CA ALA A 54 -11.28 -6.34 4.08
C ALA A 54 -12.10 -6.83 2.90
N ARG A 55 -12.87 -7.91 3.07
CA ARG A 55 -13.75 -8.43 2.02
C ARG A 55 -14.85 -7.44 1.65
N ASP A 56 -15.52 -6.85 2.63
CA ASP A 56 -16.58 -5.86 2.39
C ASP A 56 -16.04 -4.60 1.71
N LEU A 57 -14.83 -4.18 2.09
CA LEU A 57 -14.13 -3.06 1.45
C LEU A 57 -13.70 -3.40 0.02
N PHE A 58 -13.17 -4.61 -0.20
CA PHE A 58 -12.76 -5.10 -1.51
C PHE A 58 -13.91 -5.08 -2.51
N GLN A 59 -15.07 -5.61 -2.12
CA GLN A 59 -16.27 -5.64 -2.97
C GLN A 59 -16.68 -4.22 -3.37
N ARG A 60 -16.69 -3.27 -2.43
CA ARG A 60 -17.03 -1.86 -2.68
C ARG A 60 -16.00 -1.12 -3.54
N ALA A 61 -14.74 -1.53 -3.47
CA ALA A 61 -13.64 -0.90 -4.21
C ALA A 61 -13.50 -1.41 -5.65
N TRP A 62 -14.10 -2.57 -5.99
CA TRP A 62 -13.82 -3.27 -7.24
C TRP A 62 -14.02 -2.41 -8.50
N GLU A 63 -15.17 -1.74 -8.61
CA GLU A 63 -15.47 -0.85 -9.74
C GLU A 63 -14.54 0.36 -9.80
N LYS A 64 -14.08 0.85 -8.64
CA LYS A 64 -13.16 1.99 -8.57
C LYS A 64 -11.77 1.63 -9.09
N TYR A 65 -11.32 0.38 -8.95
CA TYR A 65 -10.05 -0.03 -9.53
C TYR A 65 -10.01 0.17 -11.04
N HIS A 66 -11.09 -0.14 -11.75
CA HIS A 66 -11.20 0.08 -13.20
C HIS A 66 -11.01 1.54 -13.58
N GLN A 67 -11.58 2.46 -12.79
CA GLN A 67 -11.49 3.90 -13.04
C GLN A 67 -10.07 4.45 -12.83
N HIS A 68 -9.26 3.76 -12.02
CA HIS A 68 -7.92 4.22 -11.62
C HIS A 68 -6.79 3.37 -12.19
N ILE A 69 -7.07 2.31 -12.95
CA ILE A 69 -6.03 1.37 -13.40
C ILE A 69 -4.98 2.03 -14.28
N ASP A 70 -5.38 2.97 -15.13
CA ASP A 70 -4.46 3.73 -15.99
C ASP A 70 -3.50 4.60 -15.18
N TYR A 71 -3.97 5.15 -14.05
CA TYR A 71 -3.12 5.89 -13.13
C TYR A 71 -2.15 4.94 -12.43
N LEU A 72 -2.63 3.82 -11.90
CA LEU A 72 -1.81 2.82 -11.20
C LEU A 72 -0.72 2.24 -12.11
N ASN A 73 -1.02 1.99 -13.38
CA ASN A 73 -0.04 1.50 -14.38
C ASN A 73 1.13 2.46 -14.63
N ARG A 74 0.93 3.77 -14.44
CA ARG A 74 1.95 4.81 -14.63
C ARG A 74 2.56 5.30 -13.33
N TRP A 75 2.08 4.80 -12.20
CA TRP A 75 2.47 5.30 -10.90
C TRP A 75 3.81 4.70 -10.47
N GLU A 76 4.71 5.55 -10.00
CA GLU A 76 5.99 5.15 -9.42
C GLU A 76 6.29 5.98 -8.17
N PRO A 77 6.94 5.40 -7.14
CA PRO A 77 7.31 6.12 -5.95
C PRO A 77 8.48 7.09 -6.23
N SER A 78 8.36 8.32 -5.74
CA SER A 78 9.43 9.31 -5.84
C SER A 78 10.25 9.37 -4.55
N LYS A 79 11.47 8.79 -4.57
CA LYS A 79 12.40 8.87 -3.44
C LYS A 79 12.78 10.31 -3.10
N LYS A 80 12.93 11.14 -4.12
CA LYS A 80 13.23 12.57 -3.98
C LYS A 80 12.15 13.32 -3.20
N ASP A 81 10.88 12.99 -3.41
CA ASP A 81 9.78 13.65 -2.71
C ASP A 81 9.69 13.22 -1.24
N ILE A 82 10.03 11.96 -0.94
CA ILE A 82 10.17 11.48 0.44
C ILE A 82 11.34 12.15 1.14
N GLU A 83 12.51 12.22 0.50
CA GLU A 83 13.67 12.92 1.04
C GLU A 83 13.38 14.39 1.32
N ALA A 84 12.71 15.08 0.39
CA ALA A 84 12.34 16.49 0.55
C ALA A 84 11.33 16.68 1.70
N THR A 85 10.33 15.82 1.78
CA THR A 85 9.33 15.82 2.85
C THR A 85 9.96 15.56 4.22
N LEU A 86 10.80 14.51 4.33
CA LEU A 86 11.48 14.16 5.57
C LEU A 86 12.40 15.30 6.04
N LYS A 87 13.15 15.90 5.12
CA LYS A 87 13.99 17.07 5.42
C LYS A 87 13.16 18.24 5.97
N ARG A 88 11.98 18.49 5.39
CA ARG A 88 11.08 19.55 5.88
C ARG A 88 10.55 19.23 7.28
N ILE A 89 10.13 17.99 7.54
CA ILE A 89 9.67 17.55 8.87
C ILE A 89 10.79 17.71 9.90
N LYS A 90 11.99 17.22 9.61
CA LYS A 90 13.18 17.35 10.48
C LYS A 90 13.50 18.80 10.80
N TYR A 91 13.47 19.67 9.80
CA TYR A 91 13.68 21.11 9.98
C TYR A 91 12.63 21.72 10.93
N LEU A 92 11.34 21.43 10.71
CA LEU A 92 10.25 21.96 11.53
C LEU A 92 10.32 21.48 12.98
N LEU A 93 10.76 20.24 13.20
CA LEU A 93 10.87 19.64 14.53
C LEU A 93 12.23 19.89 15.22
N GLY A 94 13.18 20.55 14.54
CA GLY A 94 14.55 20.70 15.04
C GLY A 94 15.28 19.37 15.23
N TYR A 95 14.92 18.34 14.45
CA TYR A 95 15.48 17.00 14.57
C TYR A 95 16.65 16.78 13.61
N ASP A 96 17.84 16.50 14.13
CA ASP A 96 19.09 16.47 13.38
C ASP A 96 19.72 15.07 13.23
N LYS A 97 19.17 14.06 13.91
CA LYS A 97 19.68 12.68 13.82
C LYS A 97 19.28 12.00 12.50
N VAL A 98 20.05 10.98 12.11
CA VAL A 98 19.73 10.10 10.98
C VAL A 98 18.47 9.31 11.31
N ILE A 99 17.58 9.20 10.33
CA ILE A 99 16.36 8.38 10.40
C ILE A 99 16.51 7.21 9.43
N ASP A 100 16.24 6.01 9.93
CA ASP A 100 16.02 4.81 9.13
C ASP A 100 14.52 4.69 8.87
N LEU A 101 14.09 4.97 7.64
CA LEU A 101 12.68 5.02 7.24
C LEU A 101 12.37 3.98 6.17
N VAL A 102 11.38 3.13 6.43
CA VAL A 102 10.77 2.24 5.43
C VAL A 102 9.43 2.82 5.03
N VAL A 103 9.20 3.03 3.74
CA VAL A 103 7.91 3.44 3.18
C VAL A 103 7.38 2.36 2.25
N ILE A 104 6.19 1.84 2.56
CA ILE A 104 5.50 0.86 1.73
C ILE A 104 4.35 1.57 1.02
N TYR A 105 4.38 1.58 -0.30
CA TYR A 105 3.26 2.06 -1.10
C TYR A 105 2.39 0.89 -1.53
N PHE A 106 1.08 1.02 -1.33
CA PHE A 106 0.13 -0.06 -1.60
C PHE A 106 -1.16 0.50 -2.20
N VAL A 107 -1.83 -0.30 -3.03
CA VAL A 107 -3.19 -0.01 -3.46
C VAL A 107 -4.15 -0.52 -2.39
N GLY A 108 -4.85 0.40 -1.73
CA GLY A 108 -5.87 0.08 -0.73
C GLY A 108 -7.27 0.06 -1.33
N PHE A 109 -8.28 0.01 -0.46
CA PHE A 109 -9.69 0.01 -0.85
C PHE A 109 -10.28 1.43 -1.04
N PHE A 110 -9.43 2.42 -1.35
CA PHE A 110 -9.79 3.85 -1.47
C PHE A 110 -10.32 4.51 -0.19
N GLU A 111 -10.06 3.93 0.98
CA GLU A 111 -10.38 4.54 2.29
C GLU A 111 -9.37 5.64 2.68
N ASN A 112 -8.27 5.80 1.92
CA ASN A 112 -7.18 6.75 2.18
C ASN A 112 -6.52 6.59 3.57
N ASN A 113 -6.48 5.35 4.07
CA ASN A 113 -5.94 5.03 5.38
C ASN A 113 -4.45 4.70 5.29
N ALA A 114 -3.61 5.68 5.60
CA ALA A 114 -2.21 5.46 5.92
C ALA A 114 -2.07 4.87 7.34
N PHE A 115 -1.11 3.98 7.54
CA PHE A 115 -0.86 3.35 8.83
C PHE A 115 0.61 3.02 9.04
N VAL A 116 0.97 2.65 10.27
CA VAL A 116 2.31 2.18 10.62
C VAL A 116 2.21 0.72 11.05
N ALA A 117 3.13 -0.12 10.56
CA ALA A 117 3.19 -1.53 10.91
C ALA A 117 4.63 -2.01 11.13
N PRO A 118 4.86 -3.08 11.90
CA PRO A 118 6.16 -3.73 11.96
C PRO A 118 6.63 -4.15 10.57
N TYR A 119 7.89 -3.86 10.23
CA TYR A 119 8.53 -4.31 9.00
C TYR A 119 9.47 -5.49 9.25
N ASP A 120 10.32 -5.35 10.27
CA ASP A 120 11.18 -6.40 10.82
C ASP A 120 11.29 -6.24 12.34
N GLU A 121 12.21 -6.98 12.97
CA GLU A 121 12.40 -6.97 14.42
C GLU A 121 12.70 -5.58 15.00
N ASN A 122 13.28 -4.67 14.21
CA ASN A 122 13.81 -3.39 14.68
C ASN A 122 13.19 -2.17 13.99
N ARG A 123 12.48 -2.35 12.86
CA ARG A 123 11.97 -1.25 12.03
C ARG A 123 10.46 -1.30 11.88
N LEU A 124 9.87 -0.11 11.85
CA LEU A 124 8.49 0.11 11.45
C LEU A 124 8.46 0.62 10.01
N ALA A 125 7.43 0.22 9.26
CA ALA A 125 7.11 0.76 7.95
C ALA A 125 5.96 1.77 8.05
N LEU A 126 6.11 2.90 7.35
CA LEU A 126 5.01 3.80 7.01
C LEU A 126 4.33 3.28 5.74
N CYS A 127 3.09 2.81 5.87
CA CYS A 127 2.29 2.30 4.77
C CYS A 127 1.41 3.41 4.21
N LEU A 128 1.62 3.78 2.94
CA LEU A 128 0.89 4.86 2.26
C LEU A 128 0.03 4.29 1.13
N PRO A 129 -1.28 4.55 1.13
CA PRO A 129 -2.13 4.21 -0.01
C PRO A 129 -1.75 5.08 -1.23
N VAL A 130 -1.78 4.46 -2.42
CA VAL A 130 -1.58 5.10 -3.72
C VAL A 130 -2.89 5.56 -4.33
#